data_AF-A0A7C5BF57-F1
#
_entry.id   AF-A0A7C5BF57-F1
#
_cell.length_a   1.000
_cell.length_b   1.000
_cell.length_c   1.000
_cell.angle_alpha   90.00
_cell.angle_beta   90.00
_cell.angle_gamma   90.00
#
_symmetry.space_group_name_H-M   'P 1'
#
loop_
_entity.id
_entity.type
_entity.pdbx_description
1 polymer ?
#
loop_
_entity_poly.entity_id
_entity_poly.type
_entity_poly.pdbx_seq_one_letter_code
_entity_poly.pdbx_strand_id
1 'polypeptide(L)' 'MEFYRGILVILFMGLILEIVVFIHYISKWFFPFEFYLNIFDFVMTVGGIIAVIRHMINRLRRG' A
#
# COMPACT_ATOMS: atom_id res chain seq x y z
N MET A 1 15.00 9.53 -9.68
CA MET A 1 14.01 8.56 -10.18
C MET A 1 14.16 7.19 -9.51
N GLU A 2 15.38 6.70 -9.27
CA GLU A 2 15.59 5.39 -8.61
C GLU A 2 15.06 5.26 -7.19
N PHE A 3 15.19 6.30 -6.37
CA PHE A 3 14.66 6.30 -5.00
C PHE A 3 13.13 6.12 -4.95
N TYR A 4 12.38 6.89 -5.75
CA TYR A 4 10.92 6.74 -5.85
C TYR A 4 10.50 5.38 -6.39
N ARG A 5 11.29 4.80 -7.30
CA ARG A 5 11.07 3.43 -7.81
C ARG A 5 11.24 2.40 -6.70
N GLY A 6 12.26 2.53 -5.85
CA GLY A 6 12.46 1.66 -4.70
C GLY A 6 11.30 1.73 -3.70
N ILE A 7 10.83 2.95 -3.37
CA ILE A 7 9.68 3.16 -2.50
C ILE A 7 8.41 2.53 -3.10
N LEU A 8 8.15 2.73 -4.40
CA LEU A 8 7.00 2.14 -5.06
C LEU A 8 7.04 0.61 -5.02
N VAL A 9 8.21 -0.01 -5.25
CA VAL A 9 8.35 -1.48 -5.18
C VAL A 9 8.00 -2.01 -3.78
N ILE A 10 8.47 -1.34 -2.72
CA ILE A 10 8.15 -1.74 -1.34
C ILE A 10 6.64 -1.61 -1.08
N LEU A 11 6.04 -0.49 -1.49
CA LEU A 11 4.60 -0.27 -1.32
C LEU A 11 3.77 -1.30 -2.11
N PHE A 12 4.16 -1.63 -3.34
CA PHE A 12 3.48 -2.67 -4.12
C PHE A 12 3.63 -4.06 -3.51
N MET A 13 4.81 -4.39 -2.96
CA MET A 13 5.01 -5.65 -2.23
C MET A 13 4.16 -5.71 -0.96
N GLY A 14 4.06 -4.60 -0.21
CA GLY A 14 3.15 -4.47 0.93
C GLY A 14 1.69 -4.71 0.53
N LEU A 15 1.26 -4.12 -0.58
CA LEU A 15 -0.11 -4.24 -1.08
C LEU A 15 -0.49 -5.68 -1.44
N ILE A 16 0.44 -6.45 -2.02
CA ILE A 16 0.24 -7.88 -2.28
C ILE A 16 0.09 -8.66 -0.96
N LEU A 17 0.94 -8.36 0.02
CA LEU A 17 0.89 -9.03 1.33
C LEU A 17 -0.43 -8.74 2.06
N GLU A 18 -0.89 -7.49 2.06
CA GLU A 18 -2.17 -7.08 2.65
C GLU A 18 -3.35 -7.84 2.02
N ILE A 19 -3.35 -8.04 0.69
CA ILE A 19 -4.38 -8.83 -0.01
C ILE A 19 -4.37 -10.30 0.45
N VAL A 20 -3.18 -10.90 0.59
CA VAL A 20 -3.05 -12.27 1.10
C VAL A 20 -3.57 -12.37 2.54
N VAL A 21 -3.27 -11.37 3.36
CA VAL A 21 -3.73 -11.27 4.75
C VAL A 21 -5.26 -11.07 4.82
N PHE A 22 -5.86 -10.30 3.90
CA PHE A 22 -7.32 -10.19 3.77
C PHE A 22 -7.97 -11.54 3.50
N ILE A 23 -7.43 -12.31 2.56
CA ILE A 23 -7.93 -13.65 2.24
C ILE A 23 -7.78 -14.56 3.46
N HIS A 24 -6.67 -14.46 4.19
CA HIS A 24 -6.43 -15.22 5.41
C HIS A 24 -7.49 -14.93 6.50
N TYR A 25 -7.80 -13.66 6.76
CA TYR A 25 -8.80 -13.26 7.75
C TYR A 25 -10.23 -13.62 7.35
N ILE A 26 -10.55 -13.64 6.05
CA ILE A 26 -11.85 -14.11 5.57
C ILE A 26 -11.98 -15.63 5.74
N SER A 27 -10.87 -16.37 5.61
CA SER A 27 -10.84 -17.83 5.65
C SER A 27 -10.78 -18.44 7.06
N LYS A 28 -10.37 -17.68 8.10
CA LYS A 28 -10.23 -18.17 9.48
C LYS A 28 -11.07 -17.34 10.46
N TRP A 29 -11.26 -17.88 11.67
CA TRP A 29 -12.01 -17.26 12.77
C TRP A 29 -11.75 -15.76 12.84
N PHE A 30 -12.80 -14.98 12.58
CA PHE A 30 -12.74 -13.54 12.36
C PHE A 30 -12.20 -12.86 13.62
N PHE A 31 -10.94 -12.43 13.61
CA PHE A 31 -10.36 -11.58 14.64
C PHE A 31 -10.56 -10.12 14.20
N PRO A 32 -11.59 -9.43 14.73
CA PRO A 32 -12.04 -8.15 14.19
C PRO A 32 -10.97 -7.05 14.28
N PHE A 33 -10.20 -7.03 15.37
CA PHE A 33 -9.15 -6.02 15.57
C PHE A 33 -8.06 -6.09 14.50
N GLU A 34 -7.54 -7.28 14.24
CA GLU A 34 -6.46 -7.51 13.27
C GLU A 34 -6.92 -7.26 11.83
N PHE A 35 -8.19 -7.57 11.54
CA PHE A 35 -8.82 -7.24 10.27
C PHE A 35 -8.93 -5.72 10.05
N TYR A 36 -9.37 -4.96 11.05
CA TYR A 36 -9.43 -3.50 10.96
C TYR A 36 -8.05 -2.85 10.85
N LEU A 37 -7.04 -3.39 11.53
CA LEU A 37 -5.66 -2.95 11.35
C LEU A 37 -5.16 -3.20 9.92
N ASN A 38 -5.47 -4.37 9.35
CA ASN A 38 -5.11 -4.67 7.96
C ASN A 38 -5.82 -3.75 6.95
N ILE A 39 -7.08 -3.38 7.21
CA ILE A 39 -7.80 -2.37 6.41
C ILE A 39 -7.11 -1.01 6.51
N PHE A 40 -6.73 -0.60 7.73
CA PHE A 40 -6.06 0.67 7.93
C PHE A 40 -4.71 0.71 7.21
N ASP A 41 -3.91 -0.34 7.34
CA ASP A 41 -2.61 -0.47 6.68
C ASP A 41 -2.77 -0.40 5.15
N PHE A 42 -3.78 -1.11 4.61
CA PHE A 42 -4.12 -1.06 3.19
C PHE A 42 -4.43 0.35 2.68
N VAL A 43 -5.22 1.11 3.44
CA VAL A 43 -5.53 2.51 3.08
C VAL A 43 -4.27 3.37 3.11
N MET A 44 -3.38 3.17 4.08
CA MET A 44 -2.11 3.89 4.19
C MET A 44 -1.16 3.56 3.04
N THR A 45 -1.06 2.28 2.66
CA THR A 45 -0.24 1.81 1.54
C THR A 45 -0.73 2.37 0.22
N VAL A 46 -2.04 2.30 -0.06
CA VAL A 46 -2.64 2.92 -1.26
C VAL A 46 -2.43 4.43 -1.27
N GLY A 47 -2.65 5.10 -0.14
CA GLY A 47 -2.40 6.54 0.02
C GLY A 47 -0.95 6.93 -0.25
N GLY A 48 0.00 6.14 0.25
CA GLY A 48 1.44 6.29 0.00
C GLY A 48 1.79 6.18 -1.48
N ILE A 49 1.25 5.17 -2.19
CA ILE A 49 1.44 5.00 -3.63
C ILE A 49 0.93 6.22 -4.39
N ILE A 50 -0.30 6.67 -4.09
CA ILE A 50 -0.91 7.85 -4.74
C ILE A 50 -0.06 9.09 -4.48
N ALA A 51 0.40 9.31 -3.25
CA ALA A 51 1.23 10.46 -2.89
C ALA A 51 2.56 10.46 -3.65
N VAL A 52 3.23 9.30 -3.74
CA VAL A 52 4.49 9.14 -4.47
C VAL A 52 4.29 9.37 -5.97
N ILE A 53 3.27 8.77 -6.58
CA ILE A 53 2.95 8.96 -8.00
C ILE A 53 2.65 10.43 -8.28
N ARG A 54 1.81 11.07 -7.45
CA ARG A 54 1.46 12.49 -7.60
C ARG A 54 2.70 13.38 -7.48
N HIS A 55 3.60 13.06 -6.55
CA HIS A 55 4.86 13.77 -6.40
C HIS A 55 5.77 13.62 -7.65
N MET A 56 5.89 12.40 -8.19
CA MET A 56 6.65 12.14 -9.42
C MET A 56 6.09 12.89 -10.63
N ILE A 57 4.76 12.87 -10.83
CA ILE A 57 4.09 13.60 -11.92
C ILE A 57 4.32 15.11 -11.80
N ASN A 58 4.17 15.67 -10.59
CA ASN A 58 4.38 17.10 -10.36
C ASN A 58 5.84 17.52 -10.60
N ARG A 59 6.81 16.65 -10.30
CA ARG A 59 8.23 16.89 -10.60
C ARG A 59 8.50 16.84 -12.10
N LEU A 60 7.89 15.91 -12.83
CA LEU A 60 7.98 15.81 -14.29
C LEU A 60 7.34 17.00 -15.02
N ARG A 61 6.26 17.58 -14.48
CA ARG A 61 5.57 18.73 -15.08
C ARG A 61 6.26 20.08 -14.85
N ARG A 62 7.20 20.15 -13.91
CA ARG A 62 7.94 21.38 -13.55
C ARG A 62 9.37 21.40 -14.07
N GLY A 63 9.83 20.32 -14.72
CA GLY A 63 11.07 20.29 -15.50
C GLY A 63 10.75 20.45 -16.97
#